data_AF-A0A4Z2BQZ7-F1
#
_entry.id   AF-A0A4Z2BQZ7-F1
#
_cell.length_a   1.000
_cell.length_b   1.000
_cell.length_c   1.000
_cell.angle_alpha   90.00
_cell.angle_beta   90.00
_cell.angle_gamma   90.00
#
_symmetry.space_group_name_H-M   'P 1'
#
loop_
_entity.id
_entity.type
_entity.pdbx_description
1 polymer ?
#
loop_
_entity_poly.entity_id
_entity_poly.type
_entity_poly.pdbx_seq_one_letter_code
_entity_poly.pdbx_strand_id
1 'polypeptide(L)'
;MMKNFSGSPLHCNNQIPNHIRERNNRKSSVLSALPLRLSLRGYGFCMATLFLFCFGSLFYQLNGGPPRILLDIRQYLGESTYRDDHGPPVPRVLPFPSQVVYNRVGKCGSRTVVILLRLLAEKHQFNLVSSDIHNKTRLTKHEQVDLMRNISGIPQPFLYTRHVHFLNFTRFRIEQPVYINIIRDPISRFLSNYFFRRFGDWRGEQNHLIRTPGMKDEERYLDINVCILENYP
;
A
#
# COMPACT_ATOMS: atom_id res chain seq x y z
N MET A 1 -18.69 -16.34 53.82
CA MET A 1 -19.09 -17.48 52.95
C MET A 1 -17.83 -17.95 52.24
N MET A 2 -16.93 -18.81 52.75
CA MET A 2 -17.01 -20.06 53.52
C MET A 2 -17.76 -21.22 52.83
N LYS A 3 -16.95 -22.27 52.60
CA LYS A 3 -17.21 -23.71 52.32
C LYS A 3 -17.25 -24.06 50.82
N ASN A 4 -16.22 -24.68 50.23
CA ASN A 4 -15.57 -26.00 50.46
C ASN A 4 -16.52 -27.21 50.40
N PHE A 5 -15.93 -28.31 49.94
CA PHE A 5 -16.21 -29.75 50.09
C PHE A 5 -16.37 -30.42 48.70
N SER A 6 -15.33 -30.95 48.07
CA SER A 6 -14.49 -32.13 48.36
C SER A 6 -15.17 -33.48 48.06
N GLY A 7 -14.42 -34.40 47.42
CA GLY A 7 -14.70 -35.84 47.48
C GLY A 7 -14.49 -36.59 46.16
N SER A 8 -13.25 -37.00 45.88
CA SER A 8 -12.95 -38.29 45.21
C SER A 8 -13.38 -39.45 46.14
N PRO A 9 -13.38 -40.77 45.80
CA PRO A 9 -12.65 -41.47 44.71
C PRO A 9 -13.36 -42.77 44.17
N LEU A 10 -12.59 -43.64 43.46
CA LEU A 10 -12.78 -45.12 43.27
C LEU A 10 -13.91 -45.58 42.30
N HIS A 11 -13.91 -46.71 41.59
CA HIS A 11 -13.01 -47.82 41.22
C HIS A 11 -13.86 -48.82 40.38
N CYS A 12 -13.22 -49.70 39.58
CA CYS A 12 -13.74 -50.92 38.92
C CYS A 12 -14.77 -50.77 37.76
N ASN A 13 -14.54 -51.26 36.53
CA ASN A 13 -14.23 -52.61 36.05
C ASN A 13 -15.40 -53.61 36.22
N ASN A 14 -16.10 -53.94 35.12
CA ASN A 14 -16.40 -55.31 34.64
C ASN A 14 -17.65 -55.40 33.73
N GLN A 15 -17.44 -56.05 32.58
CA GLN A 15 -18.21 -57.16 31.98
C GLN A 15 -19.72 -57.02 31.65
N ILE A 16 -19.99 -56.95 30.33
CA ILE A 16 -20.83 -57.83 29.46
C ILE A 16 -21.52 -59.00 30.24
N PRO A 17 -22.82 -59.36 30.05
CA PRO A 17 -23.26 -60.00 28.79
C PRO A 17 -24.75 -59.99 28.34
N ASN A 18 -24.89 -60.24 27.03
CA ASN A 18 -25.88 -61.06 26.31
C ASN A 18 -27.38 -60.70 26.34
N HIS A 19 -27.93 -60.50 25.13
CA HIS A 19 -29.06 -61.32 24.71
C HIS A 19 -28.96 -61.71 23.23
N ILE A 20 -28.94 -63.02 23.03
CA ILE A 20 -28.92 -63.78 21.77
C ILE A 20 -30.34 -63.89 21.22
N ARG A 21 -30.50 -63.84 19.89
CA ARG A 21 -31.46 -64.70 19.19
C ARG A 21 -30.90 -65.13 17.83
N GLU A 22 -30.34 -66.33 17.83
CA GLU A 22 -30.07 -67.14 16.64
C GLU A 22 -31.37 -67.60 15.97
N ARG A 23 -31.31 -67.84 14.65
CA ARG A 23 -31.87 -69.05 14.06
C ARG A 23 -31.05 -69.47 12.83
N ASN A 24 -30.17 -70.46 13.05
CA ASN A 24 -29.98 -71.73 12.35
C ASN A 24 -30.06 -71.79 10.80
N ASN A 25 -29.32 -72.63 10.06
CA ASN A 25 -28.15 -73.51 10.26
C ASN A 25 -28.03 -74.28 8.92
N ARG A 26 -26.83 -74.43 8.34
CA ARG A 26 -26.37 -75.67 7.65
C ARG A 26 -24.94 -75.53 7.12
N LYS A 27 -24.00 -76.00 7.94
CA LYS A 27 -22.85 -76.88 7.65
C LYS A 27 -22.28 -76.92 6.22
N SER A 28 -21.00 -76.57 6.06
CA SER A 28 -19.91 -77.55 5.91
C SER A 28 -18.54 -76.87 5.76
N SER A 29 -17.62 -77.22 6.64
CA SER A 29 -16.17 -77.04 6.50
C SER A 29 -15.66 -77.81 5.28
N VAL A 30 -14.98 -77.14 4.35
CA VAL A 30 -13.87 -77.71 3.55
C VAL A 30 -12.90 -76.57 3.18
N LEU A 31 -11.65 -76.72 3.61
CA LEU A 31 -10.47 -76.05 3.06
C LEU A 31 -10.38 -76.25 1.55
N SER A 32 -10.50 -75.20 0.75
CA SER A 32 -9.98 -75.22 -0.62
C SER A 32 -9.79 -73.80 -1.17
N ALA A 33 -8.52 -73.41 -1.29
CA ALA A 33 -7.95 -72.62 -2.37
C ALA A 33 -8.82 -71.49 -2.96
N LEU A 34 -8.61 -70.27 -2.45
CA LEU A 34 -8.86 -69.05 -3.25
C LEU A 34 -7.71 -68.92 -4.26
N PRO A 35 -7.97 -68.96 -5.58
CA PRO A 35 -6.92 -68.74 -6.56
C PRO A 35 -6.60 -67.25 -6.60
N LEU A 36 -5.35 -66.90 -6.27
CA LEU A 36 -4.71 -65.65 -6.68
C LEU A 36 -4.71 -65.58 -8.21
N ARG A 37 -5.80 -65.10 -8.81
CA ARG A 37 -5.81 -64.59 -10.17
C ARG A 37 -5.81 -63.06 -10.12
N LEU A 38 -4.71 -62.49 -9.61
CA LEU A 38 -4.38 -61.13 -10.00
C LEU A 38 -4.00 -61.16 -11.49
N SER A 39 -4.79 -60.50 -12.32
CA SER A 39 -4.47 -60.32 -13.73
C SER A 39 -3.10 -59.66 -13.83
N LEU A 40 -2.12 -60.35 -14.42
CA LEU A 40 -0.76 -59.84 -14.68
C LEU A 40 -0.81 -58.46 -15.38
N ARG A 41 -1.86 -58.23 -16.16
CA ARG A 41 -2.17 -56.98 -16.87
C ARG A 41 -2.56 -55.83 -15.94
N GLY A 42 -3.27 -56.10 -14.84
CA GLY A 42 -3.63 -55.09 -13.84
C GLY A 42 -2.44 -54.68 -12.97
N TYR A 43 -1.58 -55.64 -12.59
CA TYR A 43 -0.32 -55.35 -11.92
C TYR A 43 0.64 -54.57 -12.82
N GLY A 44 0.73 -54.94 -14.11
CA GLY A 44 1.52 -54.19 -15.09
C GLY A 44 1.08 -52.74 -15.24
N PHE A 45 -0.23 -52.48 -15.26
CA PHE A 45 -0.76 -51.11 -15.35
C PHE A 45 -0.50 -50.30 -14.07
N CYS A 46 -0.62 -50.93 -12.90
CA CYS A 46 -0.29 -50.32 -11.61
C CYS A 46 1.21 -49.99 -11.50
N MET A 47 2.09 -50.92 -11.88
CA MET A 47 3.53 -50.70 -11.83
C MET A 47 3.98 -49.67 -12.87
N ALA A 48 3.35 -49.62 -14.05
CA ALA A 48 3.64 -48.59 -15.05
C ALA A 48 3.22 -47.19 -14.59
N THR A 49 2.05 -47.05 -13.94
CA THR A 49 1.60 -45.76 -13.40
C THR A 49 2.47 -45.30 -12.22
N LEU A 50 2.85 -46.22 -11.32
CA LEU A 50 3.83 -45.93 -10.26
C LEU A 50 5.18 -45.53 -10.84
N PHE A 51 5.67 -46.23 -11.87
CA PHE A 51 6.94 -45.90 -12.51
C PHE A 51 6.90 -44.51 -13.15
N LEU A 52 5.84 -44.17 -13.90
CA LEU A 52 5.67 -42.84 -14.49
C LEU A 52 5.58 -41.75 -13.43
N PHE A 53 4.90 -42.00 -12.31
CA PHE A 53 4.81 -41.05 -11.21
C PHE A 53 6.16 -40.85 -10.51
N CYS A 54 6.89 -41.93 -10.23
CA CYS A 54 8.23 -41.88 -9.65
C CYS A 54 9.25 -41.23 -10.60
N PHE A 55 9.18 -41.54 -11.89
CA PHE A 55 10.08 -40.96 -12.89
C PHE A 55 9.78 -39.47 -13.12
N GLY A 56 8.51 -39.09 -13.14
CA GLY A 56 8.09 -37.68 -13.15
C GLY A 56 8.55 -36.93 -11.90
N SER A 57 8.50 -37.56 -10.73
CA SER A 57 8.99 -36.98 -9.46
C SER A 57 10.51 -36.83 -9.43
N LEU A 58 11.24 -37.79 -10.00
CA LEU A 58 12.70 -37.72 -10.12
C LEU A 58 13.12 -36.60 -11.08
N PHE A 59 12.41 -36.46 -12.22
CA PHE A 59 12.64 -35.36 -13.15
C PHE A 59 12.26 -34.00 -12.52
N TYR A 60 11.25 -33.97 -11.66
CA TYR A 60 10.86 -32.80 -10.88
C TYR A 60 11.93 -32.39 -9.85
N GLN A 61 12.58 -33.36 -9.21
CA GLN A 61 13.69 -33.12 -8.27
C GLN A 61 14.99 -32.71 -8.97
N LEU A 62 15.30 -33.29 -10.13
CA LEU A 62 16.51 -32.96 -10.90
C LEU A 62 16.47 -31.57 -11.55
N ASN A 63 15.28 -31.04 -11.87
CA ASN A 63 15.12 -29.69 -12.42
C ASN A 63 15.04 -28.58 -11.36
N GLY A 64 15.33 -28.88 -10.09
CA GLY A 64 15.42 -27.87 -9.04
C GLY A 64 14.07 -27.34 -8.54
N GLY A 65 12.96 -28.05 -8.78
CA GLY A 65 11.64 -27.73 -8.22
C GLY A 65 10.55 -27.43 -9.27
N PRO A 66 9.38 -26.94 -8.83
CA PRO A 66 8.23 -26.72 -9.70
C PRO A 66 8.51 -25.72 -10.84
N PRO A 67 8.00 -25.98 -12.06
CA PRO A 67 8.01 -24.99 -13.14
C PRO A 67 7.24 -23.72 -12.71
N ARG A 68 7.70 -22.56 -13.20
CA ARG A 68 7.15 -21.25 -12.82
C ARG A 68 5.64 -21.12 -13.01
N ILE A 69 5.08 -21.82 -13.99
CA ILE A 69 3.64 -21.89 -14.24
C ILE A 69 2.88 -22.46 -13.04
N LEU A 70 3.41 -23.49 -12.38
CA LEU A 70 2.78 -24.06 -11.18
C LEU A 70 2.92 -23.14 -9.96
N LEU A 71 4.00 -22.37 -9.87
CA LEU A 71 4.17 -21.33 -8.85
C LEU A 71 3.19 -20.16 -9.05
N ASP A 72 2.99 -19.73 -10.30
CA ASP A 72 2.06 -18.65 -10.66
C ASP A 72 0.60 -19.08 -10.45
N ILE A 73 0.26 -20.33 -10.79
CA ILE A 73 -1.08 -20.89 -10.54
C ILE A 73 -1.34 -21.00 -9.03
N ARG A 74 -0.34 -21.43 -8.23
CA ARG A 74 -0.42 -21.45 -6.77
C ARG A 74 -0.65 -20.06 -6.18
N GLN A 75 0.01 -19.06 -6.74
CA GLN A 75 -0.16 -17.66 -6.33
C GLN A 75 -1.53 -17.09 -6.73
N TYR A 76 -2.11 -17.55 -7.84
CA TYR A 76 -3.44 -17.17 -8.31
C TYR A 76 -4.58 -17.85 -7.55
N LEU A 77 -4.40 -19.10 -7.12
CA LEU A 77 -5.47 -19.90 -6.52
C LEU A 77 -5.71 -19.65 -5.02
N GLY A 78 -4.87 -18.85 -4.36
CA GLY A 78 -5.09 -18.45 -2.96
C GLY A 78 -4.92 -19.62 -1.99
N GLU A 79 -3.87 -19.56 -1.18
CA GLU A 79 -3.55 -20.56 -0.16
C GLU A 79 -4.69 -20.72 0.87
N SER A 80 -5.31 -21.89 0.88
CA SER A 80 -5.97 -22.43 2.08
C SER A 80 -5.64 -23.90 2.19
N THR A 81 -4.59 -24.25 2.94
CA THR A 81 -4.75 -24.96 4.22
C THR A 81 -3.39 -25.26 4.87
N TYR A 82 -3.27 -24.78 6.11
CA TYR A 82 -2.72 -25.54 7.23
C TYR A 82 -1.23 -25.89 7.20
N ARG A 83 -0.37 -24.87 7.22
CA ARG A 83 0.79 -24.75 8.11
C ARG A 83 1.43 -23.38 7.92
N ASP A 84 1.31 -22.53 8.95
CA ASP A 84 1.84 -21.17 8.99
C ASP A 84 3.38 -21.15 9.11
N ASP A 85 4.09 -21.64 8.08
CA ASP A 85 5.56 -21.51 7.95
C ASP A 85 5.96 -20.24 7.18
N HIS A 86 4.97 -19.45 6.75
CA HIS A 86 5.21 -18.12 6.19
C HIS A 86 5.18 -17.13 7.36
N GLY A 87 6.36 -16.66 7.77
CA GLY A 87 6.48 -15.46 8.60
C GLY A 87 5.61 -14.33 8.05
N PRO A 88 5.33 -13.28 8.86
CA PRO A 88 4.41 -12.21 8.47
C PRO A 88 4.71 -11.78 7.04
N PRO A 89 3.69 -11.69 6.17
CA PRO A 89 3.90 -11.43 4.76
C PRO A 89 4.82 -10.21 4.67
N VAL A 90 5.97 -10.39 4.01
CA VAL A 90 6.93 -9.29 3.80
C VAL A 90 6.10 -8.09 3.36
N PRO A 91 6.14 -6.96 4.10
CA PRO A 91 5.37 -5.80 3.74
C PRO A 91 5.63 -5.54 2.27
N ARG A 92 4.58 -5.56 1.45
CA ARG A 92 4.70 -5.14 0.05
C ARG A 92 5.06 -3.67 0.10
N VAL A 93 6.35 -3.38 0.15
CA VAL A 93 6.90 -2.05 -0.04
C VAL A 93 6.56 -1.74 -1.49
N LEU A 94 5.46 -1.01 -1.69
CA LEU A 94 5.14 -0.46 -2.99
C LEU A 94 6.40 0.25 -3.51
N PRO A 95 6.77 0.07 -4.79
CA PRO A 95 7.92 0.78 -5.34
C PRO A 95 7.71 2.26 -5.04
N PHE A 96 8.67 2.88 -4.35
CA PHE A 96 8.57 4.29 -4.00
C PHE A 96 8.32 5.07 -5.29
N PRO A 97 7.32 5.98 -5.32
CA PRO A 97 7.00 6.69 -6.54
C PRO A 97 8.22 7.51 -6.98
N SER A 98 8.67 7.28 -8.21
CA SER A 98 9.83 7.98 -8.79
C SER A 98 9.49 9.42 -9.21
N GLN A 99 8.21 9.76 -9.29
CA GLN A 99 7.72 11.06 -9.74
C GLN A 99 6.73 11.62 -8.72
N VAL A 100 7.10 12.69 -8.03
CA VAL A 100 6.25 13.36 -7.05
C VAL A 100 6.07 14.83 -7.42
N VAL A 101 4.83 15.31 -7.38
CA VAL A 101 4.48 16.72 -7.57
C VAL A 101 3.86 17.27 -6.29
N TYR A 102 4.52 18.27 -5.70
CA TYR A 102 3.99 19.08 -4.61
C TYR A 102 3.39 20.38 -5.15
N ASN A 103 2.08 20.36 -5.42
CA ASN A 103 1.33 21.53 -5.88
C ASN A 103 0.94 22.44 -4.70
N ARG A 104 1.96 23.05 -4.11
CA ARG A 104 1.89 23.82 -2.85
C ARG A 104 0.88 24.95 -2.86
N VAL A 105 0.10 25.03 -1.78
CA VAL A 105 -0.81 26.16 -1.51
C VAL A 105 -0.09 27.26 -0.72
N GLY A 106 -0.43 28.52 -1.01
CA GLY A 106 0.09 29.67 -0.29
C GLY A 106 -0.37 29.69 1.19
N LYS A 107 0.50 30.16 2.08
CA LYS A 107 0.22 30.33 3.53
C LYS A 107 -0.11 29.04 4.30
N CYS A 108 0.27 27.89 3.75
CA CYS A 108 0.13 26.56 4.37
C CYS A 108 1.46 25.98 4.89
N GLY A 109 2.45 26.82 5.24
CA GLY A 109 3.75 26.33 5.73
C GLY A 109 4.66 25.71 4.66
N SER A 110 4.36 25.91 3.38
CA SER A 110 5.08 25.30 2.26
C SER A 110 6.57 25.67 2.17
N ARG A 111 7.01 26.79 2.79
CA ARG A 111 8.43 27.15 2.90
C ARG A 111 9.20 26.15 3.77
N THR A 112 8.69 25.84 4.95
CA THR A 112 9.27 24.86 5.87
C THR A 112 9.35 23.49 5.22
N VAL A 113 8.29 23.08 4.51
CA VAL A 113 8.24 21.82 3.78
C VAL A 113 9.32 21.76 2.70
N VAL A 114 9.52 22.83 1.93
CA VAL A 114 10.58 22.84 0.91
C VAL A 114 11.99 22.78 1.52
N ILE A 115 12.22 23.41 2.68
CA ILE A 115 13.50 23.28 3.40
C ILE A 115 13.72 21.82 3.81
N LEU A 116 12.70 21.19 4.40
CA LEU A 116 12.76 19.77 4.75
C LEU A 116 13.04 18.89 3.53
N LEU A 117 12.34 19.14 2.41
CA LEU A 117 12.55 18.40 1.18
C LEU A 117 13.94 18.58 0.60
N ARG A 118 14.59 19.74 0.77
CA ARG A 118 16.01 19.92 0.38
C ARG A 118 16.93 19.02 1.19
N LEU A 119 16.76 19.00 2.51
CA LEU A 119 17.54 18.13 3.40
C LEU A 119 17.34 16.65 3.05
N LEU A 120 16.10 16.25 2.74
CA LEU A 120 15.79 14.89 2.31
C LEU A 120 16.36 14.58 0.92
N ALA A 121 16.36 15.53 0.00
CA ALA A 121 16.93 15.37 -1.34
C ALA A 121 18.43 15.10 -1.29
N GLU A 122 19.16 15.83 -0.44
CA GLU A 122 20.59 15.61 -0.21
C GLU A 122 20.85 14.22 0.42
N LYS A 123 20.03 13.83 1.40
CA LYS A 123 20.19 12.55 2.12
C LYS A 123 19.83 11.33 1.26
N HIS A 124 18.78 11.43 0.45
CA HIS A 124 18.21 10.32 -0.30
C HIS A 124 18.48 10.38 -1.81
N GLN A 125 19.29 11.36 -2.26
CA GLN A 125 19.75 11.53 -3.64
C GLN A 125 18.64 11.55 -4.70
N PHE A 126 17.61 12.37 -4.48
CA PHE A 126 16.58 12.63 -5.50
C PHE A 126 16.61 14.08 -5.98
N ASN A 127 16.11 14.33 -7.19
CA ASN A 127 16.09 15.66 -7.78
C ASN A 127 14.95 16.51 -7.21
N LEU A 128 15.27 17.56 -6.48
CA LEU A 128 14.28 18.55 -6.04
C LEU A 128 14.28 19.75 -7.00
N VAL A 129 13.19 19.92 -7.75
CA VAL A 129 13.05 21.02 -8.71
C VAL A 129 11.94 21.97 -8.26
N SER A 130 12.28 23.24 -8.05
CA SER A 130 11.31 24.29 -7.74
C SER A 130 11.22 25.29 -8.89
N SER A 131 10.00 25.65 -9.28
CA SER A 131 9.81 26.75 -10.23
C SER A 131 9.84 28.10 -9.53
N ASP A 132 10.56 29.06 -10.12
CA ASP A 132 10.63 30.44 -9.63
C ASP A 132 9.30 31.21 -9.80
N ILE A 133 8.40 30.69 -10.64
CA ILE A 133 7.09 31.29 -10.90
C ILE A 133 6.12 30.92 -9.77
N HIS A 134 5.88 31.89 -8.89
CA HIS A 134 5.02 31.76 -7.71
C HIS A 134 3.68 32.50 -7.85
N ASN A 135 3.60 33.53 -8.71
CA ASN A 135 2.44 34.43 -8.80
C ASN A 135 1.33 33.94 -9.75
N LYS A 136 1.64 32.99 -10.64
CA LYS A 136 0.69 32.48 -11.64
C LYS A 136 0.25 31.06 -11.29
N THR A 137 -0.86 30.96 -10.55
CA THR A 137 -1.46 29.69 -10.12
C THR A 137 -2.39 29.09 -11.18
N ARG A 138 -3.10 29.94 -11.94
CA ARG A 138 -3.99 29.57 -13.05
C ARG A 138 -3.24 29.71 -14.36
N LEU A 139 -3.00 28.57 -15.01
CA LEU A 139 -2.31 28.48 -16.28
C LEU A 139 -3.31 28.31 -17.41
N THR A 140 -3.03 28.93 -18.55
CA THR A 140 -3.76 28.67 -19.80
C THR A 140 -3.49 27.25 -20.29
N LYS A 141 -4.31 26.71 -21.20
CA LYS A 141 -4.16 25.33 -21.69
C LYS A 141 -2.78 25.07 -22.30
N HIS A 142 -2.25 26.02 -23.08
CA HIS A 142 -0.92 25.94 -23.68
C HIS A 142 0.18 25.88 -22.60
N GLU A 143 0.13 26.79 -21.62
CA GLU A 143 1.09 26.82 -20.52
C GLU A 143 1.03 25.57 -19.63
N GLN A 144 -0.16 24.96 -19.47
CA GLN A 144 -0.29 23.69 -18.77
C GLN A 144 0.46 22.59 -19.54
N VAL A 145 0.27 22.50 -20.86
CA VAL A 145 0.96 21.53 -21.72
C VAL A 145 2.47 21.68 -21.63
N ASP A 146 2.97 22.91 -21.76
CA ASP A 146 4.40 23.17 -21.71
C ASP A 146 4.98 22.85 -20.33
N LEU A 147 4.25 23.18 -19.25
CA LEU A 147 4.64 22.83 -17.90
C LEU A 147 4.69 21.30 -17.69
N MET A 148 3.68 20.56 -18.14
CA MET A 148 3.66 19.11 -18.00
C MET A 148 4.79 18.45 -18.81
N ARG A 149 5.08 18.96 -20.01
CA ARG A 149 6.22 18.49 -20.83
C ARG A 149 7.54 18.75 -20.12
N ASN A 150 7.72 19.94 -19.53
CA ASN A 150 8.92 20.29 -18.77
C ASN A 150 9.10 19.39 -17.54
N ILE A 151 8.02 19.10 -16.80
CA ILE A 151 8.05 18.20 -15.64
C ILE A 151 8.41 16.76 -16.06
N SER A 152 7.85 16.30 -17.18
CA SER A 152 8.09 14.95 -17.69
C SER A 152 9.53 14.73 -18.17
N GLY A 153 10.24 15.80 -18.52
CA GLY A 153 11.65 15.75 -18.92
C GLY A 153 12.65 15.72 -17.75
N ILE A 154 12.18 15.81 -16.50
CA ILE A 154 13.06 15.83 -15.33
C ILE A 154 13.61 14.41 -15.06
N PRO A 155 14.92 14.25 -14.83
CA PRO A 155 15.49 12.94 -14.48
C PRO A 155 14.89 12.37 -13.19
N GLN A 156 14.43 11.12 -13.25
CA GLN A 156 13.85 10.41 -12.10
C GLN A 156 14.95 9.80 -11.21
N PRO A 157 14.75 9.71 -9.87
CA PRO A 157 13.58 10.15 -9.12
C PRO A 157 13.55 11.67 -8.89
N PHE A 158 12.38 12.30 -8.98
CA PHE A 158 12.23 13.73 -8.76
C PHE A 158 11.03 14.10 -7.89
N LEU A 159 11.17 15.25 -7.23
CA LEU A 159 10.09 15.97 -6.58
C LEU A 159 10.01 17.38 -7.17
N TYR A 160 8.90 17.67 -7.84
CA TYR A 160 8.63 18.98 -8.42
C TYR A 160 7.72 19.79 -7.50
N THR A 161 8.08 21.04 -7.21
CA THR A 161 7.29 21.93 -6.34
C THR A 161 6.96 23.26 -7.01
N ARG A 162 5.67 23.61 -7.03
CA ARG A 162 5.18 24.91 -7.57
C ARG A 162 3.84 25.32 -6.97
N HIS A 163 3.62 26.63 -6.85
CA HIS A 163 2.30 27.20 -6.58
C HIS A 163 1.42 27.15 -7.83
N VAL A 164 0.77 26.01 -8.07
CA VAL A 164 -0.09 25.78 -9.23
C VAL A 164 -1.31 24.96 -8.84
N HIS A 165 -2.42 25.15 -9.53
CA HIS A 165 -3.57 24.26 -9.39
C HIS A 165 -3.24 22.85 -9.92
N PHE A 166 -4.08 21.88 -9.56
CA PHE A 166 -3.94 20.51 -10.04
C PHE A 166 -3.90 20.45 -11.57
N LEU A 167 -2.93 19.71 -12.10
CA LEU A 167 -2.77 19.46 -13.53
C LEU A 167 -3.06 17.98 -13.79
N ASN A 168 -3.93 17.75 -14.78
CA ASN A 168 -4.27 16.42 -15.20
C ASN A 168 -3.36 16.00 -16.38
N PHE A 169 -2.37 15.15 -16.10
CA PHE A 169 -1.39 14.65 -17.05
C PHE A 169 -2.01 13.58 -17.97
N THR A 170 -2.99 12.82 -17.47
CA THR A 170 -3.65 11.75 -18.26
C THR A 170 -4.40 12.31 -19.47
N ARG A 171 -4.89 13.55 -19.40
CA ARG A 171 -5.49 14.25 -20.56
C ARG A 171 -4.56 14.36 -21.77
N PHE A 172 -3.25 14.27 -21.56
CA PHE A 172 -2.23 14.38 -22.61
C PHE A 172 -1.48 13.06 -22.83
N ARG A 173 -2.01 11.94 -22.32
CA ARG A 173 -1.39 10.61 -22.38
C ARG A 173 0.00 10.55 -21.73
N ILE A 174 0.24 11.41 -20.75
CA ILE A 174 1.44 11.38 -19.92
C ILE A 174 1.12 10.62 -18.64
N GLU A 175 2.08 9.86 -18.11
CA GLU A 175 1.95 9.22 -16.81
C GLU A 175 1.66 10.26 -15.72
N GLN A 176 0.67 9.97 -14.87
CA GLN A 176 0.29 10.88 -13.80
C GLN A 176 1.27 10.73 -12.63
N PRO A 177 2.03 11.78 -12.27
CA PRO A 177 2.91 11.71 -11.11
C PRO A 177 2.08 11.67 -9.82
N VAL A 178 2.69 11.21 -8.73
CA VAL A 178 2.04 11.20 -7.41
C VAL A 178 1.93 12.62 -6.89
N TYR A 179 0.72 13.05 -6.54
CA TYR A 179 0.49 14.37 -5.98
C TYR A 179 0.51 14.34 -4.45
N ILE A 180 1.21 15.30 -3.87
CA ILE A 180 1.13 15.62 -2.45
C ILE A 180 0.69 17.06 -2.28
N ASN A 181 -0.05 17.35 -1.22
CA ASN A 181 -0.44 18.71 -0.88
C ASN A 181 -0.56 18.88 0.64
N ILE A 182 -0.41 20.11 1.10
CA ILE A 182 -0.59 20.49 2.49
C ILE A 182 -1.48 21.72 2.49
N ILE A 183 -2.62 21.57 3.15
CA ILE A 183 -3.61 22.62 3.33
C ILE A 183 -3.66 23.07 4.79
N ARG A 184 -4.24 24.24 5.02
CA ARG A 184 -4.44 24.85 6.34
C ARG A 184 -5.90 25.24 6.48
N ASP A 185 -6.37 25.30 7.72
CA ASP A 185 -7.65 25.91 8.09
C ASP A 185 -7.90 27.22 7.30
N PRO A 186 -9.06 27.39 6.65
CA PRO A 186 -9.32 28.53 5.77
C PRO A 186 -9.17 29.88 6.47
N ILE A 187 -9.66 30.02 7.71
CA ILE A 187 -9.61 31.27 8.47
C ILE A 187 -8.18 31.60 8.87
N SER A 188 -7.46 30.63 9.39
CA SER A 188 -6.04 30.77 9.76
C SER A 188 -5.17 31.06 8.53
N ARG A 189 -5.49 30.48 7.38
CA ARG A 189 -4.82 30.76 6.10
C ARG A 189 -5.11 32.18 5.64
N PHE A 190 -6.35 32.63 5.74
CA PHE A 190 -6.76 33.99 5.42
C PHE A 190 -6.06 35.01 6.31
N LEU A 191 -6.07 34.82 7.64
CA LEU A 191 -5.35 35.66 8.60
C LEU A 191 -3.85 35.74 8.28
N SER A 192 -3.22 34.60 8.01
CA SER A 192 -1.81 34.58 7.60
C SER A 192 -1.56 35.34 6.31
N ASN A 193 -2.49 35.30 5.35
CA ASN A 193 -2.39 36.07 4.12
C ASN A 193 -2.60 37.58 4.37
N TYR A 194 -3.55 37.94 5.23
CA TYR A 194 -3.87 39.31 5.61
C TYR A 194 -2.65 40.03 6.17
N PHE A 195 -2.01 39.45 7.19
CA PHE A 195 -0.82 40.04 7.80
C PHE A 195 0.40 39.98 6.88
N PHE A 196 0.55 38.91 6.09
CA PHE A 196 1.66 38.83 5.14
C PHE A 196 1.62 39.93 4.07
N ARG A 197 0.44 40.31 3.57
CA ARG A 197 0.36 41.40 2.58
C ARG A 197 0.73 42.76 3.19
N ARG A 198 0.48 42.95 4.49
CA ARG A 198 0.70 44.20 5.21
C ARG A 198 2.14 44.36 5.70
N PHE A 199 2.65 43.33 6.36
CA PHE A 199 3.93 43.34 7.06
C PHE A 199 5.02 42.53 6.33
N GLY A 200 4.65 41.71 5.36
CA GLY A 200 5.59 40.82 4.68
C GLY A 200 6.00 39.62 5.53
N ASP A 201 7.22 39.14 5.30
CA ASP A 201 7.93 38.13 6.09
C ASP A 201 9.29 38.74 6.42
N TRP A 202 9.84 38.45 7.61
CA TRP A 202 11.15 38.94 8.06
C TRP A 202 12.26 38.74 7.02
N ARG A 203 12.20 37.66 6.25
CA ARG A 203 13.19 37.38 5.21
C ARG A 203 13.07 38.27 3.96
N GLY A 204 12.00 39.03 3.82
CA GLY A 204 11.78 39.99 2.74
C GLY A 204 12.07 41.45 3.12
N GLU A 205 12.27 41.72 4.41
CA GLU A 205 12.54 43.07 4.91
C GLU A 205 13.90 43.62 4.45
N GLN A 206 14.88 42.74 4.18
CA GLN A 206 16.18 43.16 3.63
C GLN A 206 16.09 43.84 2.26
N ASN A 207 14.98 43.67 1.52
CA ASN A 207 14.81 44.27 0.21
C ASN A 207 13.70 45.33 0.12
N HIS A 208 12.93 45.60 1.18
CA HIS A 208 11.71 46.45 1.13
C HIS A 208 10.67 46.05 0.04
N LEU A 209 10.84 44.93 -0.66
CA LEU A 209 10.04 44.51 -1.81
C LEU A 209 8.74 43.76 -1.45
N ILE A 210 8.53 43.40 -0.18
CA ILE A 210 7.32 42.70 0.29
C ILE A 210 6.42 43.63 1.11
N ARG A 211 6.37 44.91 0.75
CA ARG A 211 5.32 45.81 1.21
C ARG A 211 4.31 45.89 0.07
N THR A 212 3.01 45.77 0.37
CA THR A 212 1.99 46.13 -0.63
C THR A 212 2.30 47.58 -1.04
N PRO A 213 2.72 47.83 -2.30
CA PRO A 213 3.21 49.14 -2.69
C PRO A 213 2.11 50.19 -2.50
N GLY A 214 2.43 51.30 -1.84
CA GLY A 214 1.50 52.41 -1.63
C GLY A 214 0.57 52.29 -0.42
N MET A 215 0.64 51.22 0.38
CA MET A 215 -0.16 51.09 1.60
C MET A 215 0.37 51.98 2.73
N LYS A 216 -0.48 52.86 3.26
CA LYS A 216 -0.16 53.76 4.37
C LYS A 216 0.04 52.98 5.67
N ASP A 217 0.78 53.57 6.60
CA ASP A 217 1.01 52.95 7.92
C ASP A 217 -0.31 52.74 8.67
N GLU A 218 -1.24 53.70 8.60
CA GLU A 218 -2.56 53.61 9.22
C GLU A 218 -3.36 52.39 8.70
N GLU A 219 -3.34 52.16 7.38
CA GLU A 219 -4.01 51.03 6.73
C GLU A 219 -3.38 49.67 7.11
N ARG A 220 -2.09 49.69 7.46
CA ARG A 220 -1.33 48.49 7.85
C ARG A 220 -1.73 47.97 9.22
N TYR A 221 -2.08 48.86 10.14
CA TYR A 221 -2.45 48.52 11.52
C TYR A 221 -3.96 48.38 11.73
N LEU A 222 -4.77 48.49 10.66
CA LEU A 222 -6.20 48.24 10.74
C LEU A 222 -6.51 46.83 11.25
N ASP A 223 -7.49 46.75 12.16
CA ASP A 223 -8.07 45.48 12.56
C ASP A 223 -8.76 44.81 11.37
N ILE A 224 -8.73 43.49 11.35
CA ILE A 224 -9.28 42.72 10.23
C ILE A 224 -10.79 42.92 10.09
N ASN A 225 -11.51 43.08 11.19
CA ASN A 225 -12.96 43.28 11.13
C ASN A 225 -13.27 44.65 10.55
N VAL A 226 -12.55 45.69 10.97
CA VAL A 226 -12.67 47.05 10.42
C VAL A 226 -12.37 47.03 8.92
N CYS A 227 -11.27 46.40 8.52
CA CYS A 227 -10.89 46.28 7.11
C CYS A 227 -12.00 45.63 6.25
N ILE A 228 -12.66 44.58 6.77
CA ILE A 228 -13.72 43.86 6.04
C ILE A 228 -15.02 44.66 6.02
N LEU A 229 -15.45 45.20 7.17
CA LEU A 229 -16.73 45.89 7.32
C LEU A 229 -16.74 47.22 6.56
N GLU A 230 -15.63 47.94 6.56
CA GLU A 230 -15.49 49.22 5.85
C GLU A 230 -15.01 49.06 4.40
N ASN A 231 -14.83 47.80 3.94
CA ASN A 231 -14.46 47.45 2.58
C ASN A 231 -13.18 48.14 2.09
N TYR A 232 -12.16 48.17 2.95
CA TYR A 232 -10.84 48.68 2.58
C TYR A 232 -10.16 47.75 1.55
N PRO A 233 -9.50 48.30 0.52
CA PRO A 233 -8.89 47.55 -0.57
C PRO A 233 -7.65 46.70 -0.19
#